data_AF-A0A212SIQ4-F1
#
_entry.id   AF-A0A212SIQ4-F1
#
_cell.length_a   1.000
_cell.length_b   1.000
_cell.length_c   1.000
_cell.angle_alpha   90.00
_cell.angle_beta   90.00
_cell.angle_gamma   90.00
#
_symmetry.space_group_name_H-M   'P 1'
#
loop_
_entity.id
_entity.type
_entity.pdbx_description
1 polymer ?
#
loop_
_entity_poly.entity_id
_entity_poly.type
_entity_poly.pdbx_seq_one_letter_code
_entity_poly.pdbx_strand_id
1 'polypeptide(L)'
;MSEVLRVELSGTLEGKGHAIVGWYLSDPEMAGVEIERVSLNSCRKVGRDLGLDLSDLLDERARLWSKTMRYEAACLILWTRRGVLNKEETKQMKEERAQAARACPAIGEAQRFYMRSELMAAHHEGFVSRVAQAMRGV
;
A
#
# COMPACT_ATOMS: atom_id res chain seq x y z
N MET A 1 22.05 8.91 -3.10
CA MET A 1 20.64 8.60 -2.77
C MET A 1 19.85 8.21 -4.02
N SER A 2 19.55 9.14 -4.94
CA SER A 2 18.87 8.82 -6.21
C SER A 2 19.60 7.76 -7.06
N GLU A 3 20.93 7.77 -7.02
CA GLU A 3 21.75 6.85 -7.82
C GLU A 3 21.70 5.38 -7.33
N VAL A 4 21.60 5.15 -6.01
CA VAL A 4 21.46 3.81 -5.43
C VAL A 4 20.12 3.20 -5.81
N LEU A 5 19.03 3.96 -5.63
CA LEU A 5 17.68 3.56 -6.06
C LEU A 5 17.62 3.29 -7.57
N ARG A 6 18.30 4.12 -8.37
CA ARG A 6 18.37 3.92 -9.82
C ARG A 6 19.03 2.59 -10.17
N VAL A 7 20.17 2.29 -9.56
CA VAL A 7 20.93 1.05 -9.83
C VAL A 7 20.16 -0.19 -9.35
N GLU A 8 19.55 -0.14 -8.17
CA GLU A 8 18.84 -1.30 -7.63
C GLU A 8 17.52 -1.61 -8.34
N LEU A 9 16.84 -0.59 -8.88
CA LEU A 9 15.52 -0.74 -9.50
C LEU A 9 15.56 -0.80 -11.04
N SER A 10 16.66 -0.41 -11.70
CA SER A 10 16.71 -0.34 -13.17
C SER A 10 16.35 -1.67 -13.81
N GLY A 11 16.98 -2.78 -13.39
CA GLY A 11 16.72 -4.10 -13.96
C GLY A 11 15.27 -4.58 -13.82
N THR A 12 14.56 -4.16 -12.75
CA THR A 12 13.13 -4.51 -12.57
C THR A 12 12.17 -3.65 -13.39
N LEU A 13 12.58 -2.44 -13.78
CA LEU A 13 11.73 -1.47 -14.49
C LEU A 13 12.11 -1.31 -15.98
N GLU A 14 13.24 -1.87 -16.41
CA GLU A 14 13.66 -1.92 -17.82
C GLU A 14 12.70 -2.75 -18.68
N GLY A 15 12.17 -3.83 -18.12
CA GLY A 15 11.22 -4.73 -18.78
C GLY A 15 9.76 -4.25 -18.69
N LYS A 16 8.93 -4.72 -19.62
CA LYS A 16 7.47 -4.57 -19.49
C LYS A 16 6.99 -5.48 -18.36
N GLY A 17 6.09 -4.99 -17.50
CA GLY A 17 5.38 -5.85 -16.54
C GLY A 17 5.28 -5.27 -15.15
N HIS A 18 6.31 -4.57 -14.67
CA HIS A 18 6.28 -3.88 -13.38
C HIS A 18 5.98 -2.39 -13.55
N ALA A 19 5.33 -1.80 -12.55
CA ALA A 19 5.16 -0.36 -12.46
C ALA A 19 5.09 0.08 -11.00
N ILE A 20 5.60 1.28 -10.73
CA ILE A 20 5.50 1.97 -9.44
C ILE A 20 4.65 3.21 -9.67
N VAL A 21 3.66 3.43 -8.81
CA VAL A 21 2.83 4.63 -8.81
C VAL A 21 2.97 5.30 -7.45
N GLY A 22 3.41 6.56 -7.46
CA GLY A 22 3.30 7.41 -6.28
C GLY A 22 1.86 7.85 -6.13
N TRP A 23 1.27 7.57 -4.96
CA TRP A 23 -0.04 8.06 -4.60
C TRP A 23 0.09 9.01 -3.42
N TYR A 24 -0.65 10.11 -3.49
CA TYR A 24 -0.65 11.16 -2.48
C TYR A 24 -2.07 11.69 -2.28
N LEU A 25 -2.44 11.91 -1.03
CA LEU A 25 -3.69 12.52 -0.60
C LEU A 25 -3.41 13.61 0.42
N SER A 26 -4.13 14.72 0.30
CA SER A 26 -4.14 15.80 1.28
C SER A 26 -5.58 16.21 1.58
N ASP A 27 -6.05 15.88 2.78
CA ASP A 27 -7.44 15.99 3.19
C ASP A 27 -7.55 16.89 4.44
N PRO A 28 -8.26 18.03 4.35
CA PRO A 28 -8.45 18.90 5.50
C PRO A 28 -9.53 18.38 6.47
N GLU A 29 -10.50 17.59 6.00
CA GLU A 29 -11.61 17.09 6.82
C GLU A 29 -11.12 15.97 7.76
N MET A 30 -10.21 15.14 7.27
CA MET A 30 -9.60 14.08 8.07
C MET A 30 -8.58 14.58 9.11
N ALA A 31 -8.14 15.83 9.03
CA ALA A 31 -7.12 16.37 9.92
C ALA A 31 -7.55 16.29 11.39
N GLY A 32 -8.79 16.69 11.72
CA GLY A 32 -9.30 16.68 13.09
C GLY A 32 -9.39 15.26 13.68
N VAL A 33 -9.86 14.31 12.88
CA VAL A 33 -9.97 12.89 13.28
C VAL A 33 -8.59 12.32 13.61
N GLU A 34 -7.60 12.61 12.77
CA GLU A 34 -6.24 12.08 12.94
C GLU A 34 -5.45 12.80 14.05
N ILE A 35 -5.65 14.10 14.24
CA ILE A 35 -5.13 14.84 15.39
C ILE A 35 -5.61 14.19 16.70
N GLU A 36 -6.91 13.90 16.79
CA GLU A 36 -7.47 13.26 17.97
C GLU A 36 -6.89 11.85 18.15
N ARG A 37 -6.87 11.04 17.08
CA ARG A 37 -6.38 9.66 17.09
C ARG A 37 -4.91 9.54 17.46
N VAL A 38 -4.04 10.35 16.86
CA VAL A 38 -2.57 10.22 16.95
C VAL A 38 -1.99 11.02 18.11
N SER A 39 -2.55 12.19 18.43
CA SER A 39 -1.93 13.13 19.37
C SER A 39 -2.72 13.34 20.66
N LEU A 40 -4.04 13.55 20.59
CA LEU A 40 -4.78 14.06 21.75
C LEU A 40 -5.37 12.96 22.63
N ASN A 41 -5.83 11.85 22.06
CA ASN A 41 -6.49 10.79 22.83
C ASN A 41 -5.59 10.19 23.92
N SER A 42 -4.31 9.97 23.61
CA SER A 42 -3.31 9.50 24.59
C SER A 42 -3.08 10.54 25.70
N CYS A 43 -2.94 11.82 25.36
CA CYS A 43 -2.79 12.91 26.31
C CYS A 43 -3.99 13.03 27.25
N ARG A 44 -5.22 12.93 26.72
CA ARG A 44 -6.46 12.93 27.53
C ARG A 44 -6.48 11.76 28.50
N LYS A 45 -6.10 10.57 28.03
CA LYS A 45 -6.03 9.37 28.87
C LYS A 45 -5.03 9.55 30.01
N VAL A 46 -3.79 9.94 29.71
CA VAL A 46 -2.74 10.14 30.72
C VAL A 46 -3.12 11.27 31.69
N GLY A 47 -3.68 12.38 31.20
CA GLY A 47 -4.15 13.47 32.04
C GLY A 47 -5.17 13.01 33.07
N ARG A 48 -6.18 12.22 32.65
CA ARG A 48 -7.16 11.61 33.57
C ARG A 48 -6.50 10.68 34.59
N ASP A 49 -5.59 9.82 34.14
CA ASP A 49 -4.89 8.87 35.02
C ASP A 49 -4.06 9.59 36.09
N LEU A 50 -3.57 10.81 35.80
CA LEU A 50 -2.81 11.66 36.72
C LEU A 50 -3.69 12.63 37.53
N GLY A 51 -5.02 12.62 37.35
CA GLY A 51 -5.93 13.56 38.00
C GLY A 51 -5.79 15.01 37.53
N LEU A 52 -5.25 15.23 36.32
CA LEU A 52 -5.11 16.55 35.71
C LEU A 52 -6.33 16.86 34.85
N ASP A 53 -6.92 18.05 35.03
CA ASP A 53 -7.92 18.57 34.09
C ASP A 53 -7.24 19.37 32.98
N LEU A 54 -7.03 18.71 31.84
CA LEU A 54 -6.44 19.29 30.64
C LEU A 54 -7.46 19.51 29.52
N SER A 55 -8.76 19.37 29.82
CA SER A 55 -9.81 19.26 28.82
C SER A 55 -9.89 20.51 27.94
N ASP A 56 -9.92 21.68 28.56
CA ASP A 56 -9.98 22.99 27.87
C ASP A 56 -8.77 23.20 26.92
N LEU A 57 -7.56 22.92 27.42
CA LEU A 57 -6.34 23.05 26.63
C LEU A 57 -6.34 22.11 25.42
N LEU A 58 -6.74 20.85 25.61
CA LEU A 58 -6.72 19.84 24.55
C LEU A 58 -7.84 20.07 23.53
N ASP A 59 -9.00 20.56 23.97
CA ASP A 59 -10.13 20.91 23.10
C ASP A 59 -9.82 22.13 22.23
N GLU A 60 -9.23 23.17 22.82
CA GLU A 60 -8.82 24.35 22.06
C GLU A 60 -7.72 23.99 21.05
N ARG A 61 -6.79 23.12 21.43
CA ARG A 61 -5.76 22.58 20.53
C ARG A 61 -6.37 21.81 19.37
N ALA A 62 -7.34 20.92 19.61
CA ALA A 62 -8.06 20.21 18.55
C ALA A 62 -8.75 21.19 17.58
N ARG A 63 -9.40 22.22 18.13
CA ARG A 63 -10.14 23.25 17.35
C ARG A 63 -9.21 24.10 16.48
N LEU A 64 -8.04 24.48 16.99
CA LEU A 64 -7.09 25.31 16.23
C LEU A 64 -6.33 24.48 15.20
N TRP A 65 -5.83 23.31 15.60
CA TRP A 65 -5.00 22.47 14.75
C TRP A 65 -5.74 21.95 13.51
N SER A 66 -7.02 21.59 13.65
CA SER A 66 -7.85 21.17 12.51
C SER A 66 -8.06 22.27 11.46
N LYS A 67 -7.85 23.55 11.80
CA LYS A 67 -7.95 24.68 10.86
C LYS A 67 -6.64 24.97 10.12
N THR A 68 -5.50 24.60 10.72
CA THR A 68 -4.17 24.94 10.20
C THR A 68 -3.42 23.73 9.64
N MET A 69 -3.78 22.52 10.05
CA MET A 69 -3.15 21.27 9.62
C MET A 69 -4.01 20.57 8.58
N ARG A 70 -3.37 19.68 7.80
CA ARG A 70 -4.03 18.78 6.85
C ARG A 70 -3.61 17.36 7.15
N TYR A 71 -4.51 16.41 6.99
CA TYR A 71 -4.12 15.01 6.94
C TYR A 71 -3.47 14.74 5.59
N GLU A 72 -2.29 14.14 5.60
CA GLU A 72 -1.56 13.75 4.40
C GLU A 72 -1.22 12.27 4.46
N ALA A 73 -1.44 11.58 3.34
CA ALA A 73 -1.07 10.19 3.18
C ALA A 73 -0.34 10.02 1.86
N ALA A 74 0.78 9.30 1.92
CA ALA A 74 1.56 8.96 0.74
C ALA A 74 1.89 7.47 0.77
N CYS A 75 1.78 6.82 -0.38
CA CYS A 75 2.22 5.44 -0.54
C CYS A 75 2.75 5.18 -1.95
N LEU A 76 3.57 4.14 -2.07
CA LEU A 76 3.96 3.59 -3.36
C LEU A 76 3.08 2.38 -3.66
N ILE A 77 2.37 2.43 -4.77
CA ILE A 77 1.57 1.32 -5.28
C ILE A 77 2.40 0.56 -6.31
N LEU A 78 2.55 -0.74 -6.08
CA LEU A 78 3.37 -1.63 -6.90
C LEU A 78 2.48 -2.54 -7.76
N TRP A 79 2.63 -2.46 -9.08
CA TRP A 79 1.87 -3.25 -10.03
C TRP A 79 2.73 -4.32 -10.68
N THR A 80 2.15 -5.49 -10.92
CA THR A 80 2.76 -6.55 -11.73
C THR A 80 1.75 -7.07 -12.73
N ARG A 81 2.14 -7.05 -14.00
CA ARG A 81 1.32 -7.43 -15.16
C ARG A 81 1.99 -8.60 -15.87
N ARG A 82 1.20 -9.34 -16.64
CA ARG A 82 1.64 -10.53 -17.41
C ARG A 82 2.81 -10.29 -18.36
N GLY A 83 3.14 -9.04 -18.68
CA GLY A 83 4.30 -8.69 -19.49
C GLY A 83 5.64 -9.14 -18.90
N VAL A 84 5.67 -9.42 -17.58
CA VAL A 84 6.87 -9.97 -16.90
C VAL A 84 7.16 -11.42 -17.27
N LEU A 85 6.14 -12.16 -17.75
CA LEU A 85 6.27 -13.59 -18.02
C LEU A 85 6.91 -13.84 -19.39
N ASN A 86 7.80 -14.83 -19.45
CA ASN A 86 8.29 -15.38 -20.70
C ASN A 86 7.24 -16.30 -21.37
N LYS A 87 7.58 -16.86 -22.55
CA LYS A 87 6.65 -17.67 -23.34
C LYS A 87 6.21 -18.96 -22.63
N GLU A 88 7.14 -19.67 -22.01
CA GLU A 88 6.87 -20.92 -21.28
C GLU A 88 6.05 -20.63 -20.01
N GLU A 89 6.45 -19.62 -19.25
CA GLU A 89 5.73 -19.11 -18.09
C GLU A 89 4.28 -18.71 -18.43
N THR A 90 4.08 -18.05 -19.58
CA THR A 90 2.75 -17.70 -20.07
C THR A 90 1.92 -18.94 -20.40
N LYS A 91 2.53 -19.99 -20.94
CA LYS A 91 1.85 -21.25 -21.25
C LYS A 91 1.46 -21.99 -19.97
N GLN A 92 2.40 -22.14 -19.03
CA GLN A 92 2.17 -22.75 -17.73
C GLN A 92 1.02 -22.05 -16.98
N MET A 93 1.06 -20.72 -16.89
CA MET A 93 -0.01 -19.96 -16.21
C MET A 93 -1.39 -20.18 -16.86
N LYS A 94 -1.46 -20.31 -18.19
CA LYS A 94 -2.74 -20.63 -18.87
C LYS A 94 -3.23 -22.03 -18.52
N GLU A 95 -2.34 -23.00 -18.43
CA GLU A 95 -2.66 -24.38 -18.07
C GLU A 95 -3.15 -24.47 -16.61
N GLU A 96 -2.44 -23.83 -15.66
CA GLU A 96 -2.86 -23.71 -14.25
C GLU A 96 -4.27 -23.13 -14.12
N ARG A 97 -4.53 -22.02 -14.81
CA ARG A 97 -5.85 -21.37 -14.81
C ARG A 97 -6.93 -22.26 -15.43
N ALA A 98 -6.62 -22.96 -16.51
CA ALA A 98 -7.57 -23.85 -17.16
C ALA A 98 -7.94 -25.04 -16.25
N GLN A 99 -6.98 -25.60 -15.54
CA GLN A 99 -7.21 -26.66 -14.56
C GLN A 99 -8.06 -26.15 -13.38
N ALA A 100 -7.71 -24.99 -12.80
CA ALA A 100 -8.47 -24.38 -11.72
C ALA A 100 -9.90 -24.00 -12.13
N ALA A 101 -10.08 -23.55 -13.38
CA ALA A 101 -11.41 -23.25 -13.92
C ALA A 101 -12.30 -24.50 -14.03
N ARG A 102 -11.74 -25.67 -14.36
CA ARG A 102 -12.49 -26.93 -14.44
C ARG A 102 -12.98 -27.40 -13.06
N ALA A 103 -12.27 -27.08 -12.00
CA ALA A 103 -12.68 -27.38 -10.63
C ALA A 103 -13.71 -26.37 -10.09
N CYS A 104 -13.93 -25.26 -10.80
CA CYS A 104 -14.86 -24.21 -10.38
C CYS A 104 -16.27 -24.50 -10.93
N PRO A 105 -17.33 -24.47 -10.10
CA PRO A 105 -18.70 -24.52 -10.60
C PRO A 105 -19.04 -23.30 -11.46
N ALA A 106 -20.17 -23.33 -12.16
CA ALA A 106 -20.65 -22.18 -12.91
C ALA A 106 -20.99 -21.02 -11.96
N ILE A 107 -20.16 -19.98 -11.93
CA ILE A 107 -20.31 -18.80 -11.06
C ILE A 107 -20.82 -17.54 -11.78
N GLY A 108 -21.20 -17.64 -13.07
CA GLY A 108 -21.71 -16.52 -13.86
C GLY A 108 -20.74 -15.33 -13.94
N GLU A 109 -21.24 -14.15 -13.61
CA GLU A 109 -20.50 -12.86 -13.59
C GLU A 109 -19.81 -12.57 -12.24
N ALA A 110 -19.79 -13.53 -11.32
CA ALA A 110 -19.06 -13.37 -10.08
C ALA A 110 -17.53 -13.31 -10.32
N GLN A 111 -16.80 -12.83 -9.31
CA GLN A 111 -15.35 -12.75 -9.37
C GLN A 111 -14.71 -14.13 -9.59
N ARG A 112 -13.88 -14.24 -10.62
CA ARG A 112 -13.21 -15.48 -11.01
C ARG A 112 -11.92 -15.69 -10.20
N PHE A 113 -12.05 -16.30 -9.02
CA PHE A 113 -10.93 -16.57 -8.11
C PHE A 113 -9.87 -17.52 -8.69
N TYR A 114 -10.25 -18.42 -9.60
CA TYR A 114 -9.33 -19.31 -10.33
C TYR A 114 -8.39 -18.60 -11.32
N MET A 115 -8.50 -17.27 -11.46
CA MET A 115 -7.57 -16.46 -12.26
C MET A 115 -6.26 -16.15 -11.53
N ARG A 116 -6.13 -16.52 -10.25
CA ARG A 116 -4.86 -16.49 -9.52
C ARG A 116 -3.81 -17.36 -10.24
N SER A 117 -2.55 -16.97 -10.16
CA SER A 117 -1.42 -17.74 -10.66
C SER A 117 -0.27 -17.59 -9.68
N GLU A 118 0.29 -18.72 -9.24
CA GLU A 118 1.43 -18.73 -8.31
C GLU A 118 2.67 -18.12 -8.96
N LEU A 119 2.83 -18.33 -10.27
CA LEU A 119 3.91 -17.72 -11.03
C LEU A 119 3.83 -16.18 -11.03
N MET A 120 2.64 -15.61 -11.25
CA MET A 120 2.45 -14.16 -11.15
C MET A 120 2.69 -13.65 -9.73
N ALA A 121 2.30 -14.43 -8.71
CA ALA A 121 2.52 -14.08 -7.31
C ALA A 121 4.03 -14.05 -6.98
N ALA A 122 4.80 -15.04 -7.43
CA ALA A 122 6.25 -15.10 -7.24
C ALA A 122 6.98 -13.90 -7.90
N HIS A 123 6.61 -13.55 -9.13
CA HIS A 123 7.15 -12.35 -9.80
C HIS A 123 6.80 -11.06 -9.05
N HIS A 124 5.57 -10.96 -8.54
CA HIS A 124 5.13 -9.81 -7.77
C HIS A 124 5.87 -9.71 -6.42
N GLU A 125 6.00 -10.81 -5.69
CA GLU A 125 6.71 -10.87 -4.42
C GLU A 125 8.20 -10.49 -4.59
N GLY A 126 8.86 -11.03 -5.61
CA GLY A 126 10.23 -10.67 -5.94
C GLY A 126 10.39 -9.18 -6.28
N PHE A 127 9.39 -8.58 -6.94
CA PHE A 127 9.39 -7.13 -7.20
C PHE A 127 9.19 -6.30 -5.93
N VAL A 128 8.19 -6.65 -5.11
CA VAL A 128 7.94 -5.98 -3.82
C VAL A 128 9.15 -6.06 -2.91
N SER A 129 9.77 -7.24 -2.78
CA SER A 129 10.96 -7.43 -1.96
C SER A 129 12.12 -6.54 -2.42
N ARG A 130 12.36 -6.44 -3.74
CA ARG A 130 13.40 -5.57 -4.30
C ARG A 130 13.13 -4.10 -4.03
N VAL A 131 11.90 -3.63 -4.25
CA VAL A 131 11.53 -2.23 -3.96
C VAL A 131 11.66 -1.94 -2.46
N ALA A 132 11.20 -2.84 -1.59
CA ALA A 132 11.31 -2.66 -0.15
C ALA A 132 12.77 -2.63 0.32
N GLN A 133 13.63 -3.49 -0.23
CA GLN A 133 15.06 -3.49 0.07
C GLN A 133 15.72 -2.18 -0.38
N ALA A 134 15.43 -1.74 -1.60
CA ALA A 134 15.97 -0.49 -2.14
C ALA A 134 15.56 0.72 -1.31
N MET A 135 14.35 0.74 -0.77
CA MET A 135 13.88 1.82 0.11
C MET A 135 14.44 1.74 1.54
N ARG A 136 14.90 0.58 2.02
CA ARG A 136 15.57 0.44 3.33
C ARG A 136 17.04 0.86 3.29
N GLY A 137 17.67 0.79 2.13
CA GLY A 137 19.05 1.27 1.92
C GLY A 137 19.14 2.79 1.72
N VAL A 138 18.01 3.50 1.79
CA VAL A 138 17.89 4.97 1.67
C VAL A 138 17.90 5.61 3.05
#